data_AF-Q50545-F1
#
_entry.id   AF-Q50545-F1
#
_cell.length_a   1.000
_cell.length_b   1.000
_cell.length_c   1.000
_cell.angle_alpha   90.00
_cell.angle_beta   90.00
_cell.angle_gamma   90.00
#
_symmetry.space_group_name_H-M   'P 1'
#
loop_
_entity.id
_entity.type
_entity.pdbx_description
1 polymer ?
#
loop_
_entity_poly.entity_id
_entity_poly.type
_entity_poly.pdbx_seq_one_letter_code
_entity_poly.pdbx_strand_id
1 'polypeptide(L)' 'MPEQHPPITETTTGAASNGCPVVGHMKYPVEGGGNQDWWPNRLNLKVLHQNPAVADPMGAAFDYAPRGGRDHRR' A
#
# COMPACT_ATOMS: atom_id res chain seq x y z
N MET A 1 18.72 47.69 10.72
CA MET A 1 19.34 47.18 9.47
C MET A 1 19.42 45.66 9.56
N PRO A 2 19.31 44.94 8.44
CA PRO A 2 18.70 43.62 8.29
C PRO A 2 19.70 42.46 8.36
N GLU A 3 19.25 41.26 8.72
CA GLU A 3 19.87 40.01 8.27
C GLU A 3 18.77 39.10 7.71
N GLN A 4 18.58 39.19 6.38
CA GLN A 4 17.77 38.24 5.63
C GLN A 4 18.62 36.99 5.41
N HIS A 5 18.27 35.89 6.06
CA HIS A 5 18.87 34.59 5.77
C HIS A 5 18.42 34.12 4.37
N PRO A 6 19.34 33.64 3.52
CA PRO A 6 19.00 33.20 2.16
C PRO A 6 18.19 31.89 2.18
N PRO A 7 17.33 31.65 1.16
CA PRO A 7 16.58 30.41 1.03
C PRO A 7 17.51 29.22 0.79
N ILE A 8 17.24 28.12 1.50
CA ILE A 8 18.02 26.87 1.62
C ILE A 8 18.19 26.06 0.32
N THR A 9 18.03 26.63 -0.87
CA THR A 9 17.98 25.85 -2.11
C THR A 9 19.31 25.70 -2.84
N GLU A 10 20.41 26.26 -2.32
CA GLU A 10 21.72 26.10 -2.96
C GLU A 10 22.79 25.73 -1.95
N THR A 11 22.93 24.44 -1.68
CA THR A 11 24.19 23.92 -1.14
C THR A 11 24.59 22.67 -1.90
N THR A 12 25.39 22.92 -2.93
CA THR A 12 26.49 22.08 -3.41
C THR A 12 26.14 20.61 -3.71
N THR A 13 25.74 20.39 -4.96
CA THR A 13 25.94 19.11 -5.67
C THR A 13 27.44 18.81 -5.73
N GLY A 14 27.93 18.10 -4.72
CA GLY A 14 29.20 17.38 -4.77
C GLY A 14 28.92 15.91 -5.03
N ALA A 15 29.32 15.41 -6.21
CA ALA A 15 29.23 14.00 -6.54
C ALA A 15 30.11 13.20 -5.57
N ALA A 16 29.46 12.46 -4.65
CA ALA A 16 30.10 11.45 -3.82
C ALA A 16 29.52 10.07 -4.17
N SER A 17 30.44 9.17 -4.45
CA SER A 17 30.29 7.76 -4.81
C SER A 17 29.39 6.95 -3.87
N ASN A 18 28.60 6.04 -4.48
CA ASN A 18 28.04 4.80 -3.91
C ASN A 18 26.97 4.92 -2.81
N GLY A 19 25.71 4.73 -3.21
CA GLY A 19 24.59 4.36 -2.34
C GLY A 19 23.93 5.53 -1.61
N CYS A 20 22.66 5.81 -1.94
CA CYS A 20 21.84 6.73 -1.15
C CYS A 20 21.82 6.25 0.32
N PRO A 21 22.30 7.06 1.29
CA PRO A 21 22.49 6.63 2.68
C PRO A 21 21.18 6.54 3.49
N VAL A 22 20.02 6.46 2.82
CA VAL A 22 18.75 6.14 3.46
C VAL A 22 18.62 4.62 3.49
N VAL A 23 19.25 4.01 4.48
CA VAL A 23 18.99 2.61 4.85
C VAL A 23 17.58 2.57 5.42
N GLY A 24 16.60 2.25 4.56
CA GLY A 24 15.20 2.11 4.91
C GLY A 24 14.35 3.32 4.54
N HIS A 25 14.08 3.51 3.25
CA HIS A 25 12.96 4.38 2.88
C HIS A 25 11.67 3.66 3.29
N MET A 26 10.86 4.30 4.12
CA MET A 26 9.49 3.85 4.30
C MET A 26 8.77 4.05 2.98
N LYS A 27 8.13 2.99 2.50
CA LYS A 27 7.35 3.03 1.27
C LYS A 27 6.10 3.84 1.48
N TYR A 28 5.64 4.53 0.44
CA TYR A 28 4.32 5.12 0.49
C TYR A 28 3.26 4.00 0.58
N PRO A 29 2.06 4.26 1.13
CA PRO A 29 1.01 3.24 1.22
C PRO A 29 0.64 2.59 -0.13
N VAL A 30 0.71 3.37 -1.21
CA VAL A 30 0.48 2.89 -2.59
C VAL A 30 1.56 1.91 -3.07
N GLU A 31 2.76 1.98 -2.50
CA GLU A 31 3.90 1.09 -2.78
C GLU A 31 3.98 -0.09 -1.80
N GLY A 32 2.97 -0.24 -0.93
CA GLY A 32 2.88 -1.32 0.05
C GLY A 32 3.46 -1.01 1.43
N GLY A 33 3.82 0.25 1.70
CA GLY A 33 4.25 0.67 3.04
C GLY A 33 3.11 0.74 4.04
N GLY A 34 3.40 0.49 5.32
CA GLY A 34 2.41 0.66 6.37
C GLY A 34 2.87 0.21 7.76
N ASN A 35 1.91 0.06 8.67
CA ASN A 35 2.19 -0.19 10.09
C ASN A 35 2.92 -1.53 10.36
N GLN A 36 2.98 -2.44 9.37
CA GLN A 36 3.73 -3.69 9.48
C GLN A 36 5.25 -3.45 9.43
N ASP A 37 5.70 -2.39 8.76
CA ASP A 37 7.11 -2.00 8.72
C ASP A 37 7.62 -1.54 10.09
N TRP A 38 6.72 -0.96 10.90
CA TRP A 38 7.02 -0.49 12.26
C TRP A 38 6.85 -1.57 13.33
N TRP A 39 5.88 -2.46 13.18
CA TRP A 39 5.62 -3.56 14.12
C TRP A 39 5.46 -4.89 13.38
N PRO A 40 6.58 -5.56 13.02
CA PRO A 40 6.55 -6.76 12.18
C PRO A 40 5.74 -7.93 12.78
N ASN A 41 5.63 -7.98 14.11
CA ASN A 41 4.96 -9.05 14.84
C ASN A 41 3.53 -8.69 15.29
N ARG A 42 2.95 -7.60 14.76
CA ARG A 42 1.57 -7.20 15.11
C ARG A 42 0.56 -8.14 14.46
N LEU A 43 -0.50 -8.50 15.20
CA LEU A 43 -1.63 -9.25 14.65
C LEU A 43 -2.26 -8.51 13.45
N ASN A 44 -2.32 -9.19 12.29
CA ASN A 44 -2.86 -8.63 11.06
C ASN A 44 -4.37 -8.85 10.95
N LEU A 45 -5.16 -7.82 11.29
CA LEU A 45 -6.62 -7.86 11.20
C LEU A 45 -7.17 -7.78 9.76
N LYS A 46 -6.34 -7.46 8.75
CA LYS A 46 -6.79 -7.37 7.35
C LYS A 46 -7.35 -8.70 6.84
N VAL A 47 -6.91 -9.82 7.42
CA VAL A 47 -7.39 -11.18 7.08
C VAL A 47 -8.90 -11.32 7.29
N LEU A 48 -9.48 -10.60 8.26
CA LEU A 48 -10.92 -10.66 8.55
C LEU A 48 -11.78 -9.91 7.52
N HIS A 49 -11.16 -9.00 6.76
CA HIS A 49 -11.83 -8.16 5.77
C HIS A 49 -11.28 -8.44 4.36
N GLN A 50 -10.86 -9.68 4.11
CA GLN A 50 -10.41 -10.10 2.80
C GLN A 50 -11.58 -10.06 1.81
N ASN A 51 -11.38 -9.42 0.65
CA ASN A 51 -12.36 -9.29 -0.42
C ASN A 51 -13.65 -8.55 -0.02
N PRO A 52 -13.55 -7.27 0.41
CA PRO A 52 -14.72 -6.50 0.83
C PRO A 52 -15.64 -6.20 -0.36
N ALA A 53 -16.96 -6.11 -0.12
CA ALA A 53 -17.96 -5.86 -1.16
C ALA A 53 -17.71 -4.57 -1.99
N VAL A 54 -17.03 -3.57 -1.43
CA VAL A 54 -16.64 -2.34 -2.14
C VAL A 54 -15.62 -2.58 -3.26
N ALA A 55 -14.80 -3.62 -3.13
CA ALA A 55 -13.81 -4.01 -4.13
C ALA A 55 -14.34 -5.04 -5.12
N ASP A 56 -15.56 -5.55 -4.90
CA ASP A 56 -16.19 -6.52 -5.79
C ASP A 56 -16.80 -5.81 -7.01
N PRO A 57 -16.29 -6.04 -8.23
CA PRO A 57 -16.83 -5.43 -9.44
C PRO A 57 -18.19 -6.02 -9.86
N MET A 58 -18.55 -7.21 -9.36
CA MET A 58 -19.77 -7.91 -9.75
C MET A 58 -21.00 -7.39 -8.99
N GLY A 59 -20.78 -6.85 -7.79
CA GLY A 59 -21.81 -6.25 -6.97
C GLY A 59 -22.77 -7.27 -6.34
N ALA A 60 -23.58 -6.80 -5.39
CA ALA A 60 -24.37 -7.68 -4.51
C ALA A 60 -25.46 -8.51 -5.20
N ALA A 61 -25.84 -8.17 -6.43
CA ALA A 61 -26.89 -8.86 -7.19
C ALA A 61 -26.35 -10.00 -8.08
N PHE A 62 -25.03 -10.14 -8.19
CA PHE A 62 -24.42 -11.17 -9.03
C PHE A 62 -24.41 -12.52 -8.31
N ASP A 63 -25.07 -13.51 -8.90
CA ASP A 63 -24.98 -14.90 -8.50
C ASP A 63 -24.08 -15.64 -9.50
N TYR A 64 -23.00 -16.26 -9.02
CA TYR A 64 -22.10 -17.07 -9.84
C TYR A 64 -22.62 -18.50 -10.06
N ALA A 65 -23.57 -18.97 -9.25
CA ALA A 65 -24.12 -20.31 -9.31
C ALA A 65 -25.39 -20.52 -10.18
N PRO A 66 -25.89 -19.64 -11.07
CA PRO A 66 -27.22 -19.79 -11.66
C PRO A 66 -27.33 -20.93 -12.70
N ARG A 67 -26.36 -21.85 -12.79
CA ARG A 67 -26.39 -22.98 -13.71
C ARG A 67 -25.73 -24.22 -13.12
N GLY A 68 -26.51 -25.06 -12.43
CA GLY A 68 -26.02 -26.37 -11.97
C GLY A 68 -26.94 -27.18 -11.07
N GLY A 69 -28.24 -27.24 -11.37
CA GLY A 69 -29.19 -28.02 -10.56
C GLY A 69 -30.35 -28.59 -11.37
N ARG A 70 -30.07 -29.22 -12.52
CA ARG A 70 -31.06 -30.11 -13.15
C ARG A 70 -30.69 -31.56 -12.82
N ASP A 71 -31.36 -32.03 -11.77
CA ASP A 71 -31.78 -33.40 -11.49
C ASP A 71 -31.02 -34.53 -12.22
N HIS A 72 -30.29 -35.34 -11.44
CA HIS A 72 -29.66 -36.57 -11.90
C HIS A 72 -30.34 -37.80 -11.29
N ARG A 73 -31.65 -37.79 -11.00
CA ARG A 73 -32.39 -39.02 -10.71
C ARG A 73 -32.53 -39.88 -11.96
N ARG A 74 -31.60 -40.83 -12.12
CA ARG A 74 -31.88 -42.21 -12.54
C ARG A 74 -30.98 -43.16 -11.78
#